data_AF-A0A8E0NDX2-F1
#
_entry.id   AF-A0A8E0NDX2-F1
#
_cell.length_a   1.000
_cell.length_b   1.000
_cell.length_c   1.000
_cell.angle_alpha   90.00
_cell.angle_beta   90.00
_cell.angle_gamma   90.00
#
_symmetry.space_group_name_H-M   'P 1'
#
loop_
_entity.id
_entity.type
_entity.pdbx_description
1 polymer ?
#
loop_
_entity_poly.entity_id
_entity_poly.type
_entity_poly.pdbx_seq_one_letter_code
_entity_poly.pdbx_strand_id
1 'polypeptide(L)'
;MVPLLKRFTVFNLAQCEGLDRLAPEPAPLPERQIIPAAEALIDATGADFRIGGERAFYAPGPDFIQVPPQPAFREQINYYRTCFHELAHWTGHRARLDRDLSGWRGGPAYAREELVAEMGSAFVCAAKGVVPTVRHADYLGSWLDVLREDNRAIFRAASQASKAADFLLAFEGAPEGQPAAARQSHSSVQERIAA
;
A
#
# COMPACT_ATOMS: atom_id res chain seq x y z
N MET A 1 -23.92 -20.70 31.92
CA MET A 1 -22.62 -21.00 31.25
C MET A 1 -21.92 -19.67 31.06
N VAL A 2 -20.70 -19.51 31.60
CA VAL A 2 -19.94 -18.25 31.51
C VAL A 2 -18.85 -18.42 30.45
N PRO A 3 -18.78 -17.59 29.40
CA PRO A 3 -17.73 -17.68 28.40
C PRO A 3 -16.38 -17.26 29.00
N LEU A 4 -15.34 -18.06 28.74
CA LEU A 4 -13.97 -17.84 29.21
C LEU A 4 -13.03 -17.68 28.00
N LEU A 5 -12.26 -16.58 27.98
CA LEU A 5 -11.19 -16.37 27.01
C LEU A 5 -9.86 -16.90 27.58
N LYS A 6 -9.22 -17.85 26.88
CA LYS A 6 -7.86 -18.33 27.17
C LYS A 6 -6.90 -17.87 26.09
N ARG A 7 -5.70 -17.45 26.48
CA ARG A 7 -4.57 -17.20 25.58
C ARG A 7 -3.56 -18.32 25.71
N PHE A 8 -2.95 -18.66 24.59
CA PHE A 8 -1.84 -19.62 24.52
C PHE A 8 -0.66 -18.92 23.84
N THR A 9 0.55 -19.24 24.31
CA THR A 9 1.79 -18.85 23.64
C THR A 9 2.22 -20.02 22.77
N VAL A 10 2.42 -19.76 21.48
CA VAL A 10 2.93 -20.74 20.52
C VAL A 10 4.31 -20.32 20.06
N PHE A 11 5.15 -21.32 19.78
CA PHE A 11 6.50 -21.13 19.24
C PHE A 11 6.56 -21.83 17.88
N ASN A 12 7.22 -21.20 16.92
CA ASN A 12 7.53 -21.83 15.65
C ASN A 12 8.50 -23.00 15.89
N LEU A 13 8.42 -24.07 15.10
CA LEU A 13 9.34 -25.20 15.20
C LEU A 13 10.81 -24.77 15.08
N ALA A 14 11.11 -23.77 14.25
CA ALA A 14 12.45 -23.21 14.11
C ALA A 14 12.98 -22.52 15.38
N GLN A 15 12.12 -22.29 16.38
CA GLN A 15 12.49 -21.71 17.68
C GLN A 15 12.70 -22.78 18.76
N CYS A 16 12.56 -24.07 18.42
CA CYS A 16 12.63 -25.19 19.35
C CYS A 16 13.73 -26.17 18.95
N GLU A 17 14.55 -26.59 19.91
CA GLU A 17 15.60 -27.59 19.67
C GLU A 17 15.06 -29.03 19.76
N GLY A 18 15.58 -29.95 18.95
CA GLY A 18 15.31 -31.39 19.05
C GLY A 18 13.91 -31.83 18.57
N LEU A 19 13.17 -30.94 17.90
CA LEU A 19 11.84 -31.21 17.32
C LEU A 19 11.89 -31.49 15.80
N ASP A 20 13.09 -31.63 15.22
CA ASP A 20 13.33 -31.79 13.77
C ASP A 20 12.62 -33.01 13.17
N ARG A 21 12.27 -34.00 14.00
CA ARG A 21 11.55 -35.22 13.60
C ARG A 21 10.02 -35.10 13.64
N LEU A 22 9.47 -34.01 14.18
CA LEU A 22 8.03 -33.86 14.44
C LEU A 22 7.27 -33.16 13.31
N ALA A 23 7.98 -32.55 12.37
CA ALA A 23 7.40 -32.07 11.14
C ALA A 23 8.40 -32.26 10.00
N PRO A 24 7.94 -32.56 8.77
CA PRO A 24 8.78 -32.41 7.60
C PRO A 24 9.34 -30.98 7.54
N GLU A 25 10.53 -30.81 6.97
CA GLU A 25 11.02 -29.47 6.64
C GLU A 25 9.92 -28.71 5.90
N PRO A 26 9.68 -27.43 6.25
CA PRO A 26 8.68 -26.65 5.57
C PRO A 26 9.00 -26.68 4.07
N ALA A 27 8.00 -27.07 3.27
CA ALA A 27 8.17 -27.10 1.84
C ALA A 27 8.70 -25.74 1.37
N PRO A 28 9.68 -25.72 0.44
CA PRO A 28 10.18 -24.47 -0.08
C PRO A 28 9.01 -23.64 -0.60
N LEU A 29 9.05 -22.35 -0.29
CA LEU A 29 8.06 -21.41 -0.78
C LEU A 29 8.01 -21.45 -2.32
N PRO A 30 6.82 -21.32 -2.92
CA PRO A 30 6.71 -21.34 -4.37
C PRO A 30 7.53 -20.22 -5.01
N GLU A 31 8.00 -20.45 -6.23
CA GLU A 31 8.68 -19.42 -7.03
C GLU A 31 7.78 -18.19 -7.21
N ARG A 32 8.39 -17.00 -7.23
CA ARG A 32 7.68 -15.74 -7.35
C ARG A 32 6.97 -15.61 -8.69
N GLN A 33 5.69 -15.27 -8.66
CA GLN A 33 4.97 -14.82 -9.84
C GLN A 33 5.39 -13.38 -10.17
N ILE A 34 6.16 -13.20 -11.26
CA ILE A 34 6.67 -11.88 -11.66
C ILE A 34 5.73 -11.19 -12.65
N ILE A 35 5.38 -9.93 -12.36
CA ILE A 35 4.77 -9.01 -13.30
C ILE A 35 5.76 -7.87 -13.57
N PRO A 36 6.48 -7.88 -14.71
CA PRO A 36 7.57 -6.94 -14.96
C PRO A 36 7.18 -5.47 -14.83
N ALA A 37 5.99 -5.09 -15.32
CA ALA A 37 5.50 -3.71 -15.20
C ALA A 37 5.25 -3.30 -13.74
N ALA A 38 4.83 -4.24 -12.88
CA ALA A 38 4.58 -3.96 -11.47
C ALA A 38 5.88 -3.86 -10.67
N GLU A 39 6.84 -4.77 -10.90
CA GLU A 39 8.18 -4.68 -10.30
C GLU A 39 8.87 -3.38 -10.70
N ALA A 40 8.88 -3.05 -11.99
CA ALA A 40 9.50 -1.83 -12.50
C ALA A 40 8.92 -0.57 -11.87
N LEU A 41 7.60 -0.50 -11.70
CA LEU A 41 6.96 0.62 -11.00
C LEU A 41 7.39 0.67 -9.53
N ILE A 42 7.35 -0.46 -8.81
CA ILE A 42 7.74 -0.53 -7.39
C ILE A 42 9.17 -0.02 -7.23
N ASP A 43 10.10 -0.52 -8.05
CA ASP A 43 11.50 -0.12 -8.02
C ASP A 43 11.67 1.38 -8.36
N ALA A 44 10.97 1.87 -9.39
CA ALA A 44 11.06 3.26 -9.82
C ALA A 44 10.58 4.26 -8.76
N THR A 45 9.66 3.87 -7.86
CA THR A 45 9.19 4.77 -6.79
C THR A 45 10.30 5.14 -5.79
N GLY A 46 11.32 4.29 -5.65
CA GLY A 46 12.37 4.44 -4.64
C GLY A 46 11.86 4.34 -3.20
N ALA A 47 10.65 3.83 -2.96
CA ALA A 47 10.15 3.59 -1.62
C ALA A 47 10.97 2.50 -0.91
N ASP A 48 11.25 2.67 0.38
CA ASP A 48 11.93 1.65 1.21
C ASP A 48 10.99 0.46 1.45
N PHE A 49 11.08 -0.55 0.58
CA PHE A 49 10.36 -1.82 0.71
C PHE A 49 11.15 -2.83 1.54
N ARG A 50 10.57 -3.25 2.66
CA ARG A 50 11.11 -4.28 3.54
C ARG A 50 10.27 -5.53 3.42
N ILE A 51 10.88 -6.60 2.92
CA ILE A 51 10.21 -7.89 2.76
C ILE A 51 10.42 -8.74 4.01
N GLY A 52 9.34 -9.18 4.64
CA GLY A 52 9.38 -10.01 5.84
C GLY A 52 8.13 -9.88 6.71
N GLY A 53 8.10 -10.63 7.81
CA GLY A 53 6.96 -10.64 8.74
C GLY A 53 5.66 -11.16 8.12
N GLU A 54 4.56 -10.97 8.84
CA GLU A 54 3.25 -11.53 8.51
C GLU A 54 2.21 -10.47 8.08
N ARG A 55 2.58 -9.19 8.10
CA ARG A 55 1.67 -8.07 7.83
C ARG A 55 2.26 -7.08 6.85
N ALA A 56 1.40 -6.54 5.99
CA ALA A 56 1.72 -5.39 5.17
C ALA A 56 1.29 -4.10 5.88
N PHE A 57 2.11 -3.06 5.76
CA PHE A 57 1.80 -1.70 6.21
C PHE A 57 2.80 -0.69 5.66
N TYR A 58 2.32 0.52 5.40
CA TYR A 58 3.15 1.72 5.37
C TYR A 58 3.31 2.30 6.79
N ALA A 59 4.54 2.69 7.15
CA ALA A 59 4.86 3.30 8.43
C ALA A 59 5.20 4.79 8.24
N PRO A 60 4.26 5.73 8.50
CA PRO A 60 4.44 7.14 8.14
C PRO A 60 5.58 7.86 8.86
N GLY A 61 5.86 7.51 10.11
CA GLY A 61 6.93 8.13 10.90
C GLY A 61 8.33 7.82 10.35
N PRO A 62 8.71 6.53 10.24
CA PRO A 62 9.99 6.12 9.68
C PRO A 62 10.04 6.04 8.15
N ASP A 63 8.91 6.31 7.46
CA ASP A 63 8.76 6.36 5.99
C ASP A 63 9.25 5.10 5.24
N PHE A 64 8.72 3.93 5.61
CA PHE A 64 8.98 2.67 4.89
C PHE A 64 7.72 1.83 4.73
N ILE A 65 7.76 0.90 3.78
CA ILE A 65 6.71 -0.09 3.52
C ILE A 65 7.21 -1.47 3.96
N GLN A 66 6.45 -2.14 4.82
CA GLN A 66 6.63 -3.56 5.12
C GLN A 66 5.65 -4.36 4.28
N VAL A 67 6.10 -5.45 3.66
CA VAL A 67 5.22 -6.46 3.06
C VAL A 67 5.71 -7.87 3.41
N PRO A 68 4.80 -8.85 3.59
CA PRO A 68 5.19 -10.24 3.69
C PRO A 68 5.88 -10.71 2.40
N PRO A 69 6.70 -11.77 2.45
CA PRO A 69 7.21 -12.42 1.25
C PRO A 69 6.05 -12.78 0.31
N GLN A 70 6.19 -12.50 -0.99
CA GLN A 70 5.17 -12.82 -1.99
C GLN A 70 4.65 -14.27 -1.92
N PRO A 71 5.50 -15.28 -1.69
CA PRO A 71 5.02 -16.66 -1.56
C PRO A 71 4.17 -16.95 -0.30
N ALA A 72 4.12 -16.03 0.67
CA ALA A 72 3.23 -16.13 1.83
C ALA A 72 1.78 -15.75 1.49
N PHE A 73 1.53 -15.18 0.31
CA PHE A 73 0.18 -14.88 -0.16
C PHE A 73 -0.46 -16.14 -0.74
N ARG A 74 -1.72 -16.40 -0.36
CA ARG A 74 -2.51 -17.52 -0.89
C ARG A 74 -2.50 -17.58 -2.42
N GLU A 75 -2.62 -16.42 -3.05
CA GLU A 75 -2.43 -16.24 -4.49
C GLU A 75 -1.43 -15.12 -4.68
N GLN A 76 -0.31 -15.43 -5.33
CA GLN A 76 0.84 -14.53 -5.42
C GLN A 76 0.54 -13.23 -6.17
N ILE A 77 -0.47 -13.21 -7.05
CA ILE A 77 -0.94 -12.00 -7.74
C ILE A 77 -1.38 -10.90 -6.77
N ASN A 78 -1.91 -11.27 -5.60
CA ASN A 78 -2.38 -10.31 -4.60
C ASN A 78 -1.26 -9.56 -3.89
N TYR A 79 -0.02 -10.05 -4.01
CA TYR A 79 1.16 -9.32 -3.54
C TYR A 79 1.22 -7.92 -4.14
N TYR A 80 1.05 -7.78 -5.46
CA TYR A 80 1.12 -6.48 -6.14
C TYR A 80 -0.02 -5.55 -5.72
N ARG A 81 -1.25 -6.06 -5.56
CA ARG A 81 -2.36 -5.27 -4.99
C ARG A 81 -2.01 -4.74 -3.60
N THR A 82 -1.41 -5.57 -2.76
CA THR A 82 -0.99 -5.16 -1.41
C THR A 82 0.15 -4.14 -1.48
N CYS A 83 1.17 -4.35 -2.31
CA CYS A 83 2.25 -3.37 -2.52
C CYS A 83 1.70 -2.01 -3.00
N PHE A 84 0.77 -2.00 -3.96
CA PHE A 84 0.17 -0.77 -4.47
C PHE A 84 -0.75 -0.09 -3.45
N HIS A 85 -1.41 -0.85 -2.57
CA HIS A 85 -2.15 -0.30 -1.45
C HIS A 85 -1.23 0.42 -0.47
N GLU A 86 -0.14 -0.22 -0.05
CA GLU A 86 0.82 0.43 0.85
C GLU A 86 1.55 1.60 0.17
N LEU A 87 1.83 1.51 -1.13
CA LEU A 87 2.35 2.64 -1.91
C LEU A 87 1.35 3.80 -1.98
N ALA A 88 0.06 3.51 -2.12
CA ALA A 88 -0.95 4.54 -2.10
C ALA A 88 -0.95 5.29 -0.75
N HIS A 89 -0.85 4.58 0.38
CA HIS A 89 -0.61 5.21 1.69
C HIS A 89 0.71 5.98 1.75
N TRP A 90 1.79 5.40 1.22
CA TRP A 90 3.10 6.03 1.16
C TRP A 90 3.01 7.39 0.47
N THR A 91 2.32 7.52 -0.67
CA THR A 91 2.13 8.83 -1.33
C THR A 91 1.53 9.91 -0.42
N GLY A 92 0.81 9.55 0.64
CA GLY A 92 0.17 10.47 1.57
C GLY A 92 1.10 11.17 2.55
N HIS A 93 2.38 10.78 2.64
CA HIS A 93 3.32 11.43 3.56
C HIS A 93 3.51 12.93 3.27
N ARG A 94 3.89 13.67 4.30
CA ARG A 94 4.09 15.14 4.27
C ARG A 94 5.04 15.63 3.16
N ALA A 95 6.02 14.81 2.77
CA ALA A 95 6.98 15.15 1.72
C ALA A 95 6.46 14.86 0.30
N ARG A 96 5.24 14.34 0.16
CA ARG A 96 4.64 13.88 -1.09
C ARG A 96 3.29 14.58 -1.31
N LEU A 97 2.16 13.88 -1.13
CA LEU A 97 0.82 14.43 -1.32
C LEU A 97 0.21 15.02 -0.04
N ASP A 98 0.93 14.94 1.09
CA ASP A 98 0.56 15.59 2.36
C ASP A 98 -0.91 15.37 2.76
N ARG A 99 -1.31 14.09 2.79
CA ARG A 99 -2.63 13.67 3.25
C ARG A 99 -2.59 13.38 4.74
N ASP A 100 -3.76 13.49 5.38
CA ASP A 100 -3.90 13.15 6.79
C ASP A 100 -3.81 11.64 7.03
N LEU A 101 -2.67 11.20 7.57
CA LEU A 101 -2.39 9.81 7.97
C LEU A 101 -2.46 9.62 9.50
N SER A 102 -2.96 10.60 10.26
CA SER A 102 -2.93 10.60 11.73
C SER A 102 -4.08 9.81 12.38
N GLY A 103 -5.05 9.36 11.57
CA GLY A 103 -6.24 8.65 12.03
C GLY A 103 -5.91 7.35 12.77
N TRP A 104 -6.58 7.13 13.90
CA TRP A 104 -6.50 5.85 14.61
C TRP A 104 -7.28 4.76 13.87
N ARG A 105 -6.76 3.52 13.89
CA ARG A 105 -7.35 2.37 13.18
C ARG A 105 -8.81 2.13 13.59
N GLY A 106 -9.73 2.24 12.64
CA GLY A 106 -11.18 2.12 12.86
C GLY A 106 -11.91 3.45 13.06
N GLY A 107 -11.17 4.56 13.14
CA GLY A 107 -11.76 5.90 13.16
C GLY A 107 -12.14 6.42 11.76
N PRO A 108 -12.98 7.46 11.68
CA PRO A 108 -13.43 8.01 10.39
C PRO A 108 -12.30 8.54 9.49
N ALA A 109 -11.27 9.16 10.07
CA ALA A 109 -10.12 9.65 9.31
C ALA A 109 -9.32 8.50 8.68
N TYR A 110 -9.08 7.45 9.46
CA TYR A 110 -8.45 6.22 8.99
C TYR A 110 -9.26 5.56 7.88
N ALA A 111 -10.58 5.41 8.06
CA ALA A 111 -11.46 4.81 7.06
C ALA A 111 -11.45 5.57 5.71
N ARG A 112 -11.35 6.91 5.74
CA ARG A 112 -11.23 7.73 4.53
C ARG A 112 -9.91 7.47 3.79
N GLU A 113 -8.80 7.38 4.52
CA GLU A 113 -7.49 7.14 3.91
C GLU A 113 -7.36 5.70 3.37
N GLU A 114 -7.93 4.70 4.07
CA GLU A 114 -8.03 3.32 3.56
C GLU A 114 -8.85 3.26 2.26
N LEU A 115 -9.94 4.02 2.16
CA LEU A 115 -10.72 4.13 0.92
C LEU A 115 -9.88 4.73 -0.22
N VAL A 116 -9.09 5.78 0.07
CA VAL A 116 -8.14 6.36 -0.90
C VAL A 116 -7.10 5.32 -1.34
N ALA A 117 -6.51 4.59 -0.39
CA ALA A 117 -5.47 3.60 -0.68
C ALA A 117 -5.98 2.41 -1.50
N GLU A 118 -7.18 1.92 -1.19
CA GLU A 118 -7.80 0.82 -1.94
C GLU A 118 -8.19 1.23 -3.37
N MET A 119 -8.78 2.40 -3.57
CA MET A 119 -9.06 2.89 -4.93
C MET A 119 -7.77 3.19 -5.70
N GLY A 120 -6.77 3.78 -5.04
CA GLY A 120 -5.46 4.06 -5.64
C GLY A 120 -4.77 2.77 -6.09
N SER A 121 -4.76 1.75 -5.23
CA SER A 121 -4.27 0.40 -5.56
C SER A 121 -5.00 -0.18 -6.78
N ALA A 122 -6.33 -0.09 -6.82
CA ALA A 122 -7.12 -0.57 -7.94
C ALA A 122 -6.77 0.15 -9.26
N PHE A 123 -6.57 1.46 -9.24
CA PHE A 123 -6.19 2.24 -10.42
C PHE A 123 -4.80 1.85 -10.92
N VAL A 124 -3.83 1.69 -10.02
CA VAL A 124 -2.47 1.26 -10.38
C VAL A 124 -2.47 -0.19 -10.89
N CYS A 125 -3.20 -1.11 -10.25
CA CYS A 125 -3.39 -2.48 -10.74
C CYS A 125 -3.89 -2.50 -12.18
N ALA A 126 -4.94 -1.72 -12.48
CA ALA A 126 -5.49 -1.61 -13.82
C ALA A 126 -4.46 -1.07 -14.83
N ALA A 127 -3.70 -0.04 -14.45
CA ALA A 127 -2.64 0.53 -15.29
C ALA A 127 -1.43 -0.40 -15.51
N LYS A 128 -1.22 -1.39 -14.63
CA LYS A 128 -0.09 -2.34 -14.67
C LYS A 128 -0.47 -3.72 -15.19
N GLY A 129 -1.73 -3.93 -15.58
CA GLY A 129 -2.23 -5.23 -16.00
C GLY A 129 -2.27 -6.27 -14.87
N VAL A 130 -2.28 -5.83 -13.62
CA VAL A 130 -2.44 -6.70 -12.45
C VAL A 130 -3.93 -6.93 -12.25
N VAL A 131 -4.37 -8.18 -12.37
CA VAL A 131 -5.75 -8.59 -12.10
C VAL A 131 -5.77 -9.39 -10.79
N PRO A 132 -5.92 -8.72 -9.63
CA PRO A 132 -5.94 -9.40 -8.35
C PRO A 132 -7.21 -10.23 -8.19
N THR A 133 -7.17 -11.22 -7.29
CA THR A 133 -8.40 -11.92 -6.94
C THR A 133 -9.25 -11.03 -6.05
N VAL A 134 -10.56 -11.04 -6.32
CA VAL A 134 -11.51 -10.24 -5.55
C VAL A 134 -11.65 -10.87 -4.18
N ARG A 135 -11.38 -10.10 -3.12
CA ARG A 135 -11.84 -10.44 -1.76
C ARG A 135 -13.00 -9.53 -1.38
N HIS A 136 -14.09 -10.11 -0.92
CA HIS A 136 -15.21 -9.40 -0.33
C HIS A 136 -15.20 -9.64 1.19
N ALA A 137 -15.30 -8.58 1.99
CA ALA A 137 -16.46 -8.36 2.88
C ALA A 137 -16.21 -7.40 4.05
N ASP A 138 -15.00 -7.23 4.57
CA ASP A 138 -14.86 -6.56 5.89
C ASP A 138 -14.75 -5.04 5.83
N TYR A 139 -14.16 -4.47 4.76
CA TYR A 139 -14.00 -3.02 4.58
C TYR A 139 -15.17 -2.36 3.85
N LEU A 140 -16.01 -3.14 3.16
CA LEU A 140 -17.22 -2.62 2.52
C LEU A 140 -18.21 -2.06 3.55
N GLY A 141 -18.26 -2.63 4.75
CA GLY A 141 -19.12 -2.17 5.84
C GLY A 141 -18.75 -0.75 6.32
N SER A 142 -17.48 -0.52 6.67
CA SER A 142 -17.03 0.79 7.11
C SER A 142 -17.07 1.84 5.99
N TRP A 143 -16.89 1.44 4.73
CA TRP A 143 -17.08 2.32 3.58
C TRP A 143 -18.54 2.68 3.37
N LEU A 144 -19.47 1.74 3.51
CA LEU A 144 -20.90 2.02 3.41
C LEU A 144 -21.35 3.03 4.46
N ASP A 145 -20.81 3.00 5.68
CA ASP A 145 -21.13 3.98 6.71
C ASP A 145 -20.62 5.38 6.34
N VAL A 146 -19.37 5.50 5.86
CA VAL A 146 -18.82 6.76 5.34
C VAL A 146 -19.62 7.29 4.15
N LEU A 147 -20.07 6.40 3.26
CA LEU A 147 -20.86 6.75 2.07
C LEU A 147 -22.28 7.19 2.41
N ARG A 148 -22.90 6.59 3.43
CA ARG A 148 -24.23 6.96 3.91
C ARG A 148 -24.24 8.32 4.60
N GLU A 149 -23.15 8.66 5.29
CA GLU A 149 -23.02 9.94 5.99
C GLU A 149 -22.67 11.11 5.05
N ASP A 150 -21.89 10.88 3.99
CA ASP A 150 -21.51 11.93 3.03
C ASP A 150 -21.34 11.38 1.60
N ASN A 151 -22.37 11.56 0.77
CA ASN A 151 -22.35 11.19 -0.65
C ASN A 151 -21.23 11.87 -1.46
N ARG A 152 -20.62 12.96 -0.98
CA ARG A 152 -19.47 13.61 -1.62
C ARG A 152 -18.13 13.01 -1.17
N ALA A 153 -18.11 12.23 -0.09
CA ALA A 153 -16.91 11.59 0.41
C ALA A 153 -16.29 10.64 -0.63
N ILE A 154 -17.10 9.91 -1.40
CA ILE A 154 -16.59 9.05 -2.48
C ILE A 154 -15.85 9.83 -3.56
N PHE A 155 -16.38 10.99 -3.97
CA PHE A 155 -15.74 11.82 -4.99
C PHE A 155 -14.44 12.43 -4.49
N ARG A 156 -14.39 12.84 -3.22
CA ARG A 156 -13.15 13.34 -2.61
C ARG A 156 -12.11 12.22 -2.50
N ALA A 157 -12.50 11.05 -2.02
CA ALA A 157 -11.62 9.91 -1.91
C ALA A 157 -11.13 9.45 -3.29
N ALA A 158 -12.00 9.37 -4.30
CA ALA A 158 -11.64 9.04 -5.67
C ALA A 158 -10.66 10.06 -6.26
N SER A 159 -10.90 11.37 -6.03
CA SER A 159 -9.97 12.41 -6.48
C SER A 159 -8.59 12.28 -5.86
N GLN A 160 -8.50 11.97 -4.56
CA GLN A 160 -7.21 11.74 -3.89
C GLN A 160 -6.55 10.43 -4.35
N ALA A 161 -7.34 9.38 -4.59
CA ALA A 161 -6.86 8.11 -5.13
C ALA A 161 -6.29 8.28 -6.55
N SER A 162 -6.95 9.07 -7.41
CA SER A 162 -6.42 9.42 -8.72
C SER A 162 -5.08 10.15 -8.59
N LYS A 163 -4.97 11.17 -7.72
CA LYS A 163 -3.69 11.86 -7.47
C LYS A 163 -2.60 10.92 -6.98
N ALA A 164 -2.92 9.99 -6.09
CA ALA A 164 -1.99 8.97 -5.61
C ALA A 164 -1.51 8.05 -6.74
N ALA A 165 -2.43 7.56 -7.57
CA ALA A 165 -2.12 6.73 -8.73
C ALA A 165 -1.27 7.50 -9.75
N ASP A 166 -1.66 8.72 -10.12
CA ASP A 166 -0.92 9.58 -11.04
C ASP A 166 0.50 9.87 -10.53
N PHE A 167 0.64 10.14 -9.23
CA PHE A 167 1.94 10.34 -8.59
C PHE A 167 2.84 9.11 -8.74
N LEU A 168 2.31 7.91 -8.50
CA LEU A 168 3.06 6.66 -8.64
C LEU A 168 3.43 6.41 -10.12
N LEU A 169 2.46 6.52 -11.03
CA LEU A 169 2.68 6.26 -12.45
C LEU A 169 3.66 7.25 -13.11
N ALA A 170 3.81 8.46 -12.55
CA ALA A 170 4.78 9.44 -13.03
C ALA A 170 6.25 9.01 -12.88
N PHE A 171 6.56 8.01 -12.03
CA PHE A 171 7.92 7.48 -11.89
C PHE A 171 8.40 6.68 -13.12
N GLU A 172 7.48 6.18 -13.97
CA GLU A 172 7.84 5.39 -15.15
C GLU A 172 8.47 6.20 -16.29
N GLY A 173 8.41 7.53 -16.22
CA GLY A 173 8.97 8.44 -17.22
C GLY A 173 10.13 9.30 -16.72
N ALA A 174 10.60 9.09 -15.48
CA ALA A 174 11.71 9.85 -14.94
C ALA A 174 13.05 9.24 -15.42
N PRO A 175 13.92 9.98 -16.12
CA PRO A 175 15.28 9.51 -16.38
C PRO A 175 15.99 9.25 -15.04
N GLU A 176 16.71 8.15 -14.95
CA GLU A 176 17.42 7.72 -13.75
C GLU A 176 18.22 8.88 -13.12
N GLY A 177 17.92 9.22 -11.87
CA GLY A 177 18.81 10.07 -11.05
C GLY A 177 18.35 11.47 -10.64
N GLN A 178 17.05 11.78 -10.52
CA GLN A 178 16.61 13.02 -9.83
C GLN A 178 15.69 12.73 -8.64
N PRO A 179 16.08 13.07 -7.40
CA PRO A 179 15.19 12.97 -6.26
C PRO A 179 14.03 13.98 -6.41
N ALA A 180 12.82 13.53 -6.05
CA ALA A 180 11.54 14.25 -6.21
C ALA A 180 11.43 15.60 -5.46
N ALA A 181 12.50 16.08 -4.81
CA ALA A 181 12.50 17.32 -4.03
C ALA A 181 12.62 18.61 -4.86
N ALA A 182 12.87 18.54 -6.17
CA ALA A 182 13.10 19.72 -7.01
C ALA A 182 11.94 20.00 -7.99
N ARG A 183 10.70 20.12 -7.49
CA ARG A 183 9.58 20.67 -8.28
C ARG A 183 8.76 21.70 -7.51
N GLN A 184 9.41 22.47 -6.65
CA GLN A 184 8.85 23.72 -6.14
C GLN A 184 9.78 24.88 -6.50
N SER A 185 9.24 25.82 -7.27
CA SER A 185 9.71 27.16 -7.64
C SER A 185 10.06 27.33 -9.12
N HIS A 186 9.12 27.93 -9.85
CA HIS A 186 9.33 29.15 -10.63
C HIS A 186 8.08 29.49 -11.43
N SER A 187 7.24 30.35 -10.88
CA SER A 187 6.58 31.37 -11.71
C SER A 187 6.37 32.61 -10.86
N SER A 188 7.40 33.43 -10.82
CA SER A 188 7.25 34.85 -10.57
C SER A 188 8.31 35.59 -11.35
N VAL A 189 7.85 36.66 -12.01
CA VAL A 189 8.61 37.83 -12.50
C VAL A 189 8.94 37.84 -14.00
N GLN A 190 8.03 38.53 -14.70
CA GLN A 190 8.23 39.59 -15.72
C GLN A 190 8.68 39.23 -17.14
N GLU A 191 7.87 39.72 -18.09
CA GLU A 191 8.37 40.66 -19.09
C GLU A 191 7.29 41.70 -19.43
N ARG A 192 7.63 42.97 -19.14
CA ARG A 192 7.03 44.13 -19.79
C ARG A 192 7.90 44.47 -21.01
N ILE A 193 7.29 45.16 -21.98
CA ILE A 193 7.86 46.05 -23.01
C ILE A 193 8.03 45.43 -24.41
N ALA A 194 7.08 45.71 -25.31
CA ALA A 194 7.25 46.55 -26.52
C ALA A 194 6.29 46.16 -27.67
N ALA A 195 5.19 46.93 -27.82
CA ALA A 195 4.64 47.46 -29.08
C ALA A 195 3.34 48.20 -28.77
#